data_AF-A0A3N0BVF7-F1
#
_entry.id   AF-A0A3N0BVF7-F1
#
_cell.length_a   1.000
_cell.length_b   1.000
_cell.length_c   1.000
_cell.angle_alpha   90.00
_cell.angle_beta   90.00
_cell.angle_gamma   90.00
#
_symmetry.space_group_name_H-M   'P 1'
#
loop_
_entity.id
_entity.type
_entity.pdbx_description
1 polymer ?
#
loop_
_entity_poly.entity_id
_entity_poly.type
_entity_poly.pdbx_seq_one_letter_code
_entity_poly.pdbx_strand_id
1 'polypeptide(L)'
;MNIPKTRATARQVRTVRGTRIGLAVAGAALIGYGLLGLPTQLGPEQTLGLLIWMAAGVLLHDGVLVPLATLSGAGLTRVGSRLRPASAAVLRGGLLTGTVVTGIAVLLLKAQSEARNTSVLEANYAANLLWFWAVLTAVATVIIVVLERRYRS
;
A
#
# COMPACT_ATOMS: atom_id res chain seq x y z
N MET A 1 -16.08 6.81 -42.26
CA MET A 1 -16.42 5.50 -41.69
C MET A 1 -15.49 5.24 -40.50
N ASN A 2 -15.95 5.46 -39.25
CA ASN A 2 -15.06 5.52 -38.08
C ASN A 2 -15.70 4.90 -36.84
N ILE A 3 -15.55 3.58 -36.62
CA ILE A 3 -15.70 2.97 -35.28
C ILE A 3 -14.69 1.81 -35.15
N PRO A 4 -13.71 1.93 -34.22
CA PRO A 4 -13.66 0.92 -33.16
C PRO A 4 -13.23 1.48 -31.78
N LYS A 5 -13.68 2.68 -31.38
CA LYS A 5 -13.49 3.12 -29.98
C LYS A 5 -14.32 2.26 -29.01
N THR A 6 -15.55 1.89 -29.40
CA THR A 6 -16.52 1.16 -28.57
C THR A 6 -16.10 -0.29 -28.24
N ARG A 7 -15.41 -0.98 -29.16
CA ARG A 7 -14.92 -2.35 -28.92
C ARG A 7 -13.76 -2.37 -27.91
N ALA A 8 -12.88 -1.37 -27.95
CA ALA A 8 -11.78 -1.24 -27.01
C ALA A 8 -12.29 -0.97 -25.58
N THR A 9 -13.27 -0.07 -25.42
CA THR A 9 -13.91 0.19 -24.11
C THR A 9 -14.65 -1.03 -23.59
N ALA A 10 -15.40 -1.74 -24.43
CA ALA A 10 -16.14 -2.94 -24.00
C ALA A 10 -15.20 -4.06 -23.52
N ARG A 11 -14.06 -4.27 -24.21
CA ARG A 11 -13.03 -5.23 -23.79
C ARG A 11 -12.38 -4.81 -22.47
N GLN A 12 -12.02 -3.53 -22.32
CA GLN A 12 -11.43 -3.01 -21.09
C GLN A 12 -12.39 -3.15 -19.89
N VAL A 13 -13.68 -2.85 -20.07
CA VAL A 13 -14.72 -3.04 -19.04
C VAL A 13 -14.88 -4.51 -18.67
N ARG A 14 -14.89 -5.43 -19.65
CA ARG A 14 -14.92 -6.88 -19.38
C ARG A 14 -13.68 -7.35 -18.62
N THR A 15 -12.49 -6.91 -19.00
CA THR A 15 -11.24 -7.26 -18.32
C THR A 15 -11.25 -6.78 -16.88
N VAL A 16 -11.58 -5.50 -16.64
CA VAL A 16 -11.67 -4.96 -15.27
C VAL A 16 -12.71 -5.72 -14.44
N ARG A 17 -13.89 -6.01 -15.01
CA ARG A 17 -14.93 -6.76 -14.31
C ARG A 17 -14.48 -8.19 -13.98
N GLY A 18 -13.83 -8.87 -14.92
CA GLY A 18 -13.26 -10.21 -14.72
C GLY A 18 -12.19 -10.22 -13.62
N THR A 19 -11.24 -9.28 -13.65
CA THR A 19 -10.23 -9.14 -12.60
C THR A 19 -10.85 -8.85 -11.24
N ARG A 20 -11.86 -7.97 -11.16
CA ARG A 20 -12.55 -7.67 -9.91
C ARG A 20 -13.27 -8.89 -9.34
N ILE A 21 -13.97 -9.65 -10.18
CA ILE A 21 -14.64 -10.88 -9.76
C ILE A 21 -13.60 -11.91 -9.32
N GLY A 22 -12.53 -12.10 -10.09
CA GLY A 22 -11.44 -13.02 -9.73
C GLY A 22 -10.82 -12.69 -8.38
N LEU A 23 -10.52 -11.41 -8.13
CA LEU A 23 -10.00 -10.94 -6.84
C LEU A 23 -11.02 -11.13 -5.71
N ALA A 24 -12.30 -10.87 -5.95
CA ALA A 24 -13.35 -11.07 -4.95
C ALA A 24 -13.50 -12.55 -4.58
N VAL A 25 -13.51 -13.44 -5.57
CA VAL A 25 -13.60 -14.89 -5.36
C VAL A 25 -12.36 -15.41 -4.64
N ALA A 26 -11.16 -14.99 -5.06
CA ALA A 26 -9.91 -15.37 -4.41
C ALA A 26 -9.87 -14.90 -2.94
N GLY A 27 -10.26 -13.65 -2.68
CA GLY A 27 -10.37 -13.12 -1.32
C GLY A 27 -11.36 -13.89 -0.46
N ALA A 28 -12.56 -14.17 -0.99
CA ALA A 28 -13.56 -14.97 -0.29
C ALA A 28 -13.08 -16.39 0.01
N ALA A 29 -12.39 -17.03 -0.94
CA ALA A 29 -11.80 -18.35 -0.75
C ALA A 29 -10.73 -18.37 0.35
N LEU A 30 -9.85 -17.35 0.38
CA LEU A 30 -8.83 -17.22 1.42
C LEU A 30 -9.43 -16.98 2.81
N ILE A 31 -10.46 -16.11 2.91
CA ILE A 31 -11.19 -15.87 4.16
C ILE A 31 -11.86 -17.17 4.63
N GLY A 32 -12.54 -17.87 3.72
CA GLY A 32 -13.19 -19.15 4.03
C GLY A 32 -12.19 -20.19 4.53
N TYR A 33 -11.04 -20.34 3.85
CA TYR A 33 -9.97 -21.23 4.28
C TYR A 33 -9.46 -20.90 5.69
N GLY A 34 -9.24 -19.62 5.98
CA GLY A 34 -8.84 -19.17 7.32
C GLY A 34 -9.88 -19.54 8.36
N LEU A 35 -11.15 -19.20 8.13
CA LEU A 35 -12.26 -19.47 9.06
C LEU A 35 -12.47 -20.97 9.35
N LEU A 36 -12.17 -21.85 8.39
CA LEU A 36 -12.23 -23.30 8.61
C LEU A 36 -11.09 -23.79 9.52
N GLY A 37 -9.93 -23.12 9.50
CA GLY A 37 -8.77 -23.47 10.32
C GLY A 37 -8.85 -22.95 11.76
N LEU A 38 -9.41 -21.74 11.97
CA LEU A 38 -9.41 -21.06 13.28
C LEU A 38 -9.91 -21.94 14.45
N PRO A 39 -11.03 -22.67 14.36
CA PRO A 39 -11.56 -23.44 15.48
C PRO A 39 -10.66 -24.59 15.92
N THR A 40 -9.82 -25.10 15.00
CA THR A 40 -8.90 -26.22 15.27
C THR A 40 -7.52 -25.75 15.72
N GLN A 41 -7.19 -24.48 15.50
CA GLN A 41 -5.85 -23.94 15.72
C GLN A 41 -5.77 -22.95 16.88
N LEU A 42 -6.88 -22.31 17.26
CA LEU A 42 -6.91 -21.26 18.27
C LEU A 42 -7.96 -21.56 19.36
N GLY A 43 -7.58 -21.31 20.61
CA GLY A 43 -8.52 -21.27 21.72
C GLY A 43 -9.40 -20.00 21.72
N PRO A 44 -10.38 -19.91 22.64
CA PRO A 44 -11.33 -18.79 22.71
C PRO A 44 -10.65 -17.43 22.92
N GLU A 45 -9.70 -17.35 23.86
CA GLU A 45 -8.91 -16.15 24.17
C GLU A 45 -8.12 -15.64 22.96
N GLN A 46 -7.48 -16.56 22.22
CA GLN A 46 -6.68 -16.23 21.04
C GLN A 46 -7.55 -15.76 19.88
N THR A 47 -8.75 -16.34 19.75
CA THR A 47 -9.74 -15.91 18.74
C THR A 47 -10.22 -14.50 19.04
N LEU A 48 -10.51 -14.18 20.31
CA LEU A 48 -10.87 -12.83 20.72
C LEU A 48 -9.72 -11.85 20.45
N GLY A 49 -8.48 -12.24 20.79
CA GLY A 49 -7.28 -11.48 20.48
C GLY A 49 -7.14 -11.17 18.98
N LEU A 50 -7.35 -12.18 18.12
CA LEU A 50 -7.34 -12.01 16.67
C LEU A 50 -8.42 -11.03 16.19
N LEU A 51 -9.64 -11.12 16.72
CA LEU A 51 -10.74 -10.22 16.36
C LEU A 51 -10.43 -8.77 16.76
N ILE A 52 -9.89 -8.56 17.96
CA ILE A 52 -9.44 -7.25 18.42
C ILE A 52 -8.34 -6.71 17.50
N TRP A 53 -7.39 -7.56 17.12
CA TRP A 53 -6.30 -7.18 16.21
C TRP A 53 -6.81 -6.80 14.82
N MET A 54 -7.75 -7.57 14.27
CA MET A 54 -8.42 -7.27 13.00
C MET A 54 -9.16 -5.93 13.07
N ALA A 55 -9.94 -5.71 14.14
CA ALA A 55 -10.65 -4.45 14.36
C ALA A 55 -9.68 -3.27 14.45
N ALA A 56 -8.62 -3.38 15.25
CA ALA A 56 -7.58 -2.35 15.37
C ALA A 56 -6.91 -2.06 14.00
N GLY A 57 -6.62 -3.10 13.22
CA GLY A 57 -6.07 -2.96 11.87
C GLY A 57 -7.00 -2.19 10.93
N VAL A 58 -8.30 -2.50 10.94
CA VAL A 58 -9.31 -1.77 10.15
C VAL A 58 -9.39 -0.31 10.57
N LEU A 59 -9.46 -0.03 11.88
CA LEU A 59 -9.50 1.35 12.37
C LEU A 59 -8.25 2.13 11.96
N LEU A 60 -7.06 1.52 12.06
CA LEU A 60 -5.82 2.18 11.66
C LEU A 60 -5.77 2.41 10.14
N HIS A 61 -6.21 1.43 9.35
CA HIS A 61 -6.24 1.55 7.90
C HIS A 61 -7.21 2.64 7.43
N ASP A 62 -8.47 2.56 7.86
CA ASP A 62 -9.54 3.45 7.37
C ASP A 62 -9.52 4.80 8.08
N GLY A 63 -9.12 4.83 9.35
CA GLY A 63 -9.07 6.06 10.15
C GLY A 63 -7.79 6.87 9.95
N VAL A 64 -6.67 6.24 9.57
CA VAL A 64 -5.37 6.94 9.43
C VAL A 64 -4.85 6.86 8.01
N LEU A 65 -4.70 5.66 7.44
CA LEU A 65 -4.04 5.50 6.15
C LEU A 65 -4.87 6.09 5.01
N VAL A 66 -6.18 5.86 4.98
CA VAL A 66 -7.07 6.40 3.93
C VAL A 66 -7.14 7.94 3.95
N PRO A 67 -7.31 8.62 5.11
CA PRO A 67 -7.26 10.08 5.18
C PRO A 67 -5.90 10.63 4.76
N LEU A 68 -4.78 10.06 5.24
CA LEU A 68 -3.45 10.49 4.83
C LEU A 68 -3.23 10.31 3.32
N ALA A 69 -3.67 9.19 2.75
CA ALA A 69 -3.65 8.95 1.31
C ALA A 69 -4.45 9.99 0.53
N THR A 70 -5.61 10.36 1.06
CA THR A 70 -6.53 11.31 0.44
C THR A 70 -5.96 12.73 0.51
N LEU A 71 -5.46 13.15 1.68
CA LEU A 71 -4.83 14.44 1.90
C LEU A 71 -3.55 14.60 1.07
N SER A 72 -2.71 13.56 1.00
CA SER A 72 -1.50 13.57 0.16
C SER A 72 -1.85 13.73 -1.33
N GLY A 73 -2.91 13.04 -1.77
CA GLY A 73 -3.43 13.17 -3.13
C GLY A 73 -3.99 14.57 -3.41
N ALA A 74 -4.82 15.09 -2.51
CA ALA A 74 -5.46 16.40 -2.62
C ALA A 74 -4.45 17.56 -2.52
N GLY A 75 -3.44 17.43 -1.67
CA GLY A 75 -2.33 18.37 -1.55
C GLY A 75 -1.54 18.43 -2.83
N LEU A 76 -1.22 17.28 -3.44
CA LEU A 76 -0.46 17.25 -4.69
C LEU A 76 -1.23 17.88 -5.87
N THR A 77 -2.55 17.69 -5.95
CA THR A 77 -3.40 18.38 -6.93
C THR A 77 -3.55 19.88 -6.62
N ARG A 78 -3.65 20.27 -5.34
CA ARG A 78 -3.84 21.67 -4.94
C ARG A 78 -2.57 22.51 -5.04
N VAL A 79 -1.41 21.93 -4.81
CA VAL A 79 -0.09 22.61 -4.93
C VAL A 79 0.32 22.80 -6.40
N GLY A 80 -0.53 22.39 -7.35
CA GLY A 80 -0.33 22.68 -8.77
C GLY A 80 0.85 21.91 -9.34
N SER A 81 1.00 20.62 -8.97
CA SER A 81 2.02 19.78 -9.58
C SER A 81 1.83 19.84 -11.10
N ARG A 82 2.79 20.43 -11.83
CA ARG A 82 2.84 20.40 -13.30
C ARG A 82 3.10 18.99 -13.84
N LEU A 83 3.15 18.01 -12.95
CA LEU A 83 3.30 16.60 -13.22
C LEU A 83 2.04 16.06 -13.89
N ARG A 84 2.25 15.15 -14.83
CA ARG A 84 1.16 14.50 -15.56
C ARG A 84 0.46 13.49 -14.64
N PRO A 85 -0.80 13.12 -14.89
CA PRO A 85 -1.59 12.29 -13.97
C PRO A 85 -0.90 10.98 -13.56
N ALA A 86 -0.21 10.32 -14.51
CA ALA A 86 0.55 9.10 -14.23
C ALA A 86 1.76 9.36 -13.31
N SER A 87 2.52 10.42 -13.57
CA SER A 87 3.67 10.85 -12.75
C SER A 87 3.22 11.24 -11.33
N ALA A 88 2.11 11.96 -11.21
CA ALA A 88 1.51 12.34 -9.93
C ALA A 88 1.03 11.12 -9.14
N ALA A 89 0.47 10.10 -9.81
CA ALA A 89 0.08 8.84 -9.18
C ALA A 89 1.29 8.08 -8.62
N VAL A 90 2.41 8.04 -9.34
CA VAL A 90 3.66 7.41 -8.86
C VAL A 90 4.21 8.14 -7.63
N LEU A 91 4.26 9.48 -7.67
CA LEU A 91 4.71 10.28 -6.53
C LEU A 91 3.83 10.05 -5.29
N ARG A 92 2.50 10.06 -5.48
CA ARG A 92 1.53 9.79 -4.40
C ARG A 92 1.71 8.39 -3.83
N GLY A 93 1.85 7.38 -4.70
CA GLY A 93 2.10 6.00 -4.29
C GLY A 93 3.39 5.89 -3.47
N GLY A 94 4.49 6.47 -3.97
CA GLY A 94 5.78 6.48 -3.27
C GLY A 94 5.70 7.15 -1.91
N LEU A 95 5.12 8.34 -1.79
CA LEU A 95 4.97 9.03 -0.50
C LEU A 95 4.13 8.23 0.49
N LEU A 96 3.08 7.54 0.02
CA LEU A 96 2.24 6.71 0.88
C LEU A 96 2.97 5.47 1.37
N THR A 97 3.64 4.75 0.47
CA THR A 97 4.49 3.62 0.86
C THR A 97 5.56 4.08 1.85
N GLY A 98 6.19 5.22 1.59
CA GLY A 98 7.19 5.82 2.47
C GLY A 98 6.66 6.12 3.87
N THR A 99 5.46 6.71 3.95
CA THR A 99 4.79 7.03 5.22
C THR A 99 4.46 5.77 6.02
N VAL A 100 3.90 4.75 5.37
CA VAL A 100 3.55 3.47 6.02
C VAL A 100 4.80 2.77 6.55
N VAL A 101 5.84 2.64 5.72
CA VAL A 101 7.11 2.00 6.12
C VAL A 101 7.78 2.78 7.24
N THR A 102 7.73 4.11 7.21
CA THR A 102 8.22 4.95 8.31
C THR A 102 7.44 4.71 9.59
N GLY A 103 6.11 4.62 9.53
CA GLY A 103 5.27 4.31 10.69
C GLY A 103 5.64 2.97 11.34
N ILE A 104 5.82 1.93 10.52
CA ILE A 104 6.27 0.61 11.00
C ILE A 104 7.69 0.71 11.58
N ALA A 105 8.61 1.38 10.90
CA ALA A 105 9.99 1.54 11.36
C ALA A 105 10.07 2.31 12.69
N VAL A 106 9.21 3.31 12.92
CA VAL A 106 9.12 4.03 14.20
C VAL A 106 8.69 3.10 15.33
N LEU A 107 7.72 2.21 15.09
CA LEU A 107 7.31 1.21 16.09
C LEU A 107 8.47 0.26 16.43
N LEU A 108 9.22 -0.18 15.42
CA LEU A 108 10.40 -1.04 15.59
C LEU A 108 11.54 -0.32 16.31
N LEU A 109 11.80 0.95 15.98
CA LEU A 109 12.80 1.78 16.65
C LEU A 109 12.43 2.01 18.11
N LYS A 110 11.15 2.22 18.42
CA LYS A 110 10.67 2.33 19.80
C LYS A 110 10.87 1.01 20.55
N ALA A 111 10.49 -0.11 19.95
CA ALA A 111 10.73 -1.43 20.52
C ALA A 111 12.23 -1.70 20.75
N GLN A 112 13.10 -1.24 19.83
CA GLN A 112 14.55 -1.32 19.99
C GLN A 112 15.05 -0.51 21.19
N SER A 113 14.51 0.69 21.38
CA SER A 113 14.92 1.58 22.48
C SER A 113 14.56 1.03 23.87
N GLU A 114 13.52 0.19 23.95
CA GLU A 114 13.07 -0.44 25.19
C GLU A 114 13.69 -1.84 25.40
N ALA A 115 14.33 -2.42 24.37
CA ALA A 115 14.92 -3.75 24.42
C ALA A 115 16.22 -3.77 25.26
N ARG A 116 16.29 -4.66 26.26
CA ARG A 116 17.47 -4.83 27.14
C ARG A 116 18.54 -5.78 26.60
N ASN A 117 18.27 -6.51 25.51
CA ASN A 117 19.17 -7.49 24.91
C ASN A 117 19.55 -7.08 23.48
N THR A 118 20.85 -6.93 23.24
CA THR A 118 21.43 -6.54 21.94
C THR A 118 21.21 -7.54 20.81
N SER A 119 20.90 -8.81 21.13
CA SER A 119 20.78 -9.89 20.16
C SER A 119 19.40 -10.03 19.49
N VAL A 120 18.37 -9.34 20.00
CA VAL A 120 16.99 -9.48 19.46
C VAL A 120 16.78 -8.56 18.25
N LEU A 121 17.63 -7.56 18.05
CA LEU A 121 17.44 -6.50 17.07
C LEU A 121 18.79 -5.97 16.52
N GLU A 122 19.56 -6.84 15.85
CA GLU A 122 20.88 -6.50 15.26
C GLU A 122 20.80 -5.46 14.12
N ALA A 123 19.65 -5.36 13.46
CA ALA A 123 19.50 -4.49 12.30
C ALA A 123 19.40 -3.01 12.73
N ASN A 124 20.25 -2.16 12.16
CA ASN A 124 20.16 -0.71 12.32
C ASN A 124 18.94 -0.18 11.52
N TYR A 125 17.76 -0.14 12.13
CA TYR A 125 16.53 0.28 11.43
C TYR A 125 16.57 1.72 10.95
N ALA A 126 17.30 2.61 11.63
CA ALA A 126 17.47 3.98 11.16
C ALA A 126 18.22 4.01 9.83
N ALA A 127 19.34 3.27 9.73
CA ALA A 127 20.09 3.13 8.49
C ALA A 127 19.27 2.44 7.39
N ASN A 128 18.51 1.39 7.73
CA ASN A 128 17.66 0.68 6.77
C ASN A 128 16.51 1.56 6.28
N LEU A 129 15.92 2.39 7.14
CA LEU A 129 14.87 3.34 6.77
C LEU A 129 15.42 4.42 5.83
N LEU A 130 16.62 4.93 6.10
CA LEU A 130 17.31 5.86 5.21
C LEU A 130 17.59 5.23 3.83
N TRP A 131 18.12 4.00 3.80
CA TRP A 131 18.34 3.27 2.57
C TRP A 131 17.05 3.02 1.79
N PHE A 132 15.99 2.65 2.50
CA PHE A 132 14.67 2.46 1.91
C PHE A 132 14.17 3.75 1.25
N TRP A 133 14.26 4.90 1.93
CA TRP A 133 13.89 6.19 1.34
C TRP A 133 14.77 6.56 0.14
N ALA A 134 16.08 6.30 0.21
CA ALA A 134 17.00 6.54 -0.90
C ALA A 134 16.61 5.72 -2.15
N VAL A 135 16.33 4.42 -1.97
CA VAL A 135 15.91 3.54 -3.09
C VAL A 135 14.54 3.96 -3.60
N LEU A 136 13.57 4.21 -2.71
CA LEU A 136 12.21 4.58 -3.08
C LEU A 136 12.18 5.89 -3.90
N THR A 137 12.91 6.91 -3.44
CA THR A 137 13.01 8.20 -4.14
C THR A 137 13.74 8.06 -5.47
N ALA A 138 14.80 7.26 -5.56
CA ALA A 138 15.50 6.98 -6.80
C ALA A 138 14.58 6.30 -7.83
N VAL A 139 13.89 5.23 -7.44
CA VAL A 139 12.96 4.50 -8.31
C VAL A 139 11.79 5.38 -8.75
N ALA A 140 11.17 6.11 -7.83
CA ALA A 140 10.06 7.02 -8.15
C ALA A 140 10.50 8.10 -9.15
N THR A 141 11.67 8.71 -8.93
CA THR A 141 12.25 9.71 -9.83
C THR A 141 12.48 9.15 -11.23
N VAL A 142 13.10 7.97 -11.33
CA VAL A 142 13.37 7.31 -12.64
C VAL A 142 12.07 7.06 -13.40
N ILE A 143 11.05 6.51 -12.73
CA ILE A 143 9.74 6.24 -13.37
C ILE A 143 9.10 7.54 -13.85
N ILE A 144 9.07 8.59 -13.01
CA ILE A 144 8.51 9.89 -13.37
C ILE A 144 9.24 10.47 -14.58
N VAL A 145 10.58 10.49 -14.58
CA VAL A 145 11.38 11.00 -15.70
C VAL A 145 11.09 10.22 -16.98
N VAL A 146 10.99 8.89 -16.93
CA VAL A 146 10.66 8.07 -18.10
C VAL A 146 9.26 8.37 -18.63
N LEU A 147 8.26 8.51 -17.75
CA LEU A 147 6.89 8.82 -18.13
C LEU A 147 6.77 10.21 -18.78
N GLU A 148 7.48 11.20 -18.24
CA GLU A 148 7.50 12.56 -18.82
C GLU A 148 8.23 12.60 -20.17
N ARG A 149 9.35 11.86 -20.31
CA ARG A 149 10.11 11.78 -21.58
C ARG A 149 9.32 11.11 -22.69
N ARG A 150 8.68 9.96 -22.41
CA ARG A 150 7.90 9.20 -23.39
C ARG A 150 6.72 9.95 -23.98
N TYR A 151 6.25 10.99 -23.30
CA TYR A 151 5.13 11.80 -23.77
C TYR A 151 5.54 13.09 -24.48
N ARG A 152 6.82 13.48 -24.38
CA ARG A 152 7.39 14.60 -25.13
C ARG A 152 7.89 14.16 -26.51
N SER A 153 8.20 12.87 -26.66
CA SER A 153 8.53 12.21 -27.94
C SER A 153 7.26 11.84 -28.69
#